data_AF-A0AB39KN23-F1
#
_entry.id   AF-A0AB39KN23-F1
#
_cell.length_a   1.000
_cell.length_b   1.000
_cell.length_c   1.000
_cell.angle_alpha   90.00
_cell.angle_beta   90.00
_cell.angle_gamma   90.00
#
_symmetry.space_group_name_H-M   'P 1'
#
loop_
_entity.id
_entity.type
_entity.pdbx_description
1 polymer ?
#
loop_
_entity_poly.entity_id
_entity_poly.type
_entity_poly.pdbx_seq_one_letter_code
_entity_poly.pdbx_strand_id
1 'polypeptide(L)'
;MLTRTEQSHHLSTAFANLSTSITFKCQQGLFDDNHVMETILPTLLNHLYGLGLMNLNIVKHNHPAIDLGDSIMGKAVQVTADGSRSKMVDTLEMLEKHELDKTYKDITFLIISNDPKINFQRQGYSISVKNLGDIAKDIGLLPPEKFDVIYNFCENQFRYYFTNNTQSFFQPKVLPSKDPNIDISNYMKSNGFTQPYNVSIVDMRNGLILLKDTLSGLNDDQRWFIHKLMNYAINYKEDKWFEYCIAPYSYMVSGLQPNQYFMFKTTAQSLEAMKIAYYENEPTWKFDFPFFGLSFRTQIEEYNFFSGLCCFIHEKGDLGLLKKIIIDCDFSDIN
;
A
#
# COMPACT_ATOMS: atom_id res chain seq x y z
N MET A 1 -7.01 3.96 3.33
CA MET A 1 -7.43 3.78 1.92
C MET A 1 -6.30 4.31 1.06
N LEU A 2 -5.81 3.54 0.09
CA LEU A 2 -4.77 4.02 -0.82
C LEU A 2 -5.30 5.21 -1.63
N THR A 3 -4.43 6.15 -1.96
CA THR A 3 -4.75 7.21 -2.91
C THR A 3 -4.90 6.63 -4.31
N ARG A 4 -5.68 7.30 -5.18
CA ARG A 4 -5.86 6.88 -6.58
C ARG A 4 -4.54 6.76 -7.34
N THR A 5 -3.58 7.62 -7.02
CA THR A 5 -2.23 7.57 -7.61
C THR A 5 -1.51 6.28 -7.21
N GLU A 6 -1.58 5.89 -5.94
CA GLU A 6 -1.01 4.63 -5.45
C GLU A 6 -1.72 3.41 -6.04
N GLN A 7 -3.05 3.42 -6.13
CA GLN A 7 -3.82 2.35 -6.77
C GLN A 7 -3.43 2.20 -8.24
N SER A 8 -3.33 3.31 -8.98
CA SER A 8 -2.92 3.31 -10.39
C SER A 8 -1.49 2.77 -10.56
N HIS A 9 -0.58 3.12 -9.64
CA HIS A 9 0.77 2.57 -9.60
C HIS A 9 0.76 1.06 -9.33
N HIS A 10 0.01 0.58 -8.34
CA HIS A 10 -0.10 -0.85 -8.01
C HIS A 10 -0.67 -1.65 -9.20
N LEU A 11 -1.70 -1.15 -9.86
CA LEU A 11 -2.28 -1.78 -11.04
C LEU A 11 -1.27 -1.90 -12.18
N SER A 12 -0.52 -0.82 -12.43
CA SER A 12 0.51 -0.79 -13.48
C SER A 12 1.63 -1.80 -13.20
N THR A 13 2.08 -1.87 -11.96
CA THR A 13 3.08 -2.85 -11.51
C THR A 13 2.55 -4.28 -11.63
N ALA A 14 1.30 -4.54 -11.24
CA ALA A 14 0.69 -5.86 -11.36
C ALA A 14 0.59 -6.32 -12.82
N PHE A 15 0.17 -5.43 -13.73
CA PHE A 15 0.10 -5.73 -15.16
C PHE A 15 1.48 -5.93 -15.80
N ALA A 16 2.50 -5.18 -15.37
CA ALA A 16 3.88 -5.40 -15.80
C ALA A 16 4.41 -6.77 -15.34
N ASN A 17 4.13 -7.15 -14.08
CA ASN A 17 4.49 -8.45 -13.53
C ASN A 17 3.79 -9.60 -14.27
N LEU A 18 2.50 -9.46 -14.55
CA LEU A 18 1.72 -10.42 -15.33
C LEU A 18 2.29 -10.58 -16.74
N SER A 19 2.51 -9.47 -17.45
CA SER A 19 3.06 -9.46 -18.81
C SER A 19 4.43 -10.14 -18.90
N THR A 20 5.30 -9.88 -17.91
CA THR A 20 6.62 -10.48 -17.81
C THR A 20 6.54 -11.97 -17.48
N SER A 21 5.66 -12.36 -16.55
CA SER A 21 5.40 -13.77 -16.22
C SER A 21 4.94 -14.57 -17.43
N ILE A 22 3.97 -14.05 -18.20
CA ILE A 22 3.47 -14.68 -19.42
C ILE A 22 4.60 -14.82 -20.45
N THR A 23 5.39 -13.76 -20.65
CA THR A 23 6.52 -13.77 -21.59
C THR A 23 7.50 -14.91 -21.27
N PHE A 24 7.91 -15.04 -20.01
CA PHE A 24 8.84 -16.08 -19.59
C PHE A 24 8.25 -17.49 -19.65
N LYS A 25 6.96 -17.65 -19.34
CA LYS A 25 6.27 -18.94 -19.47
C LYS A 25 6.17 -19.38 -20.93
N CYS A 26 5.79 -18.49 -21.83
CA CYS A 26 5.75 -18.78 -23.27
C CYS A 26 7.13 -19.18 -23.82
N GLN A 27 8.21 -18.53 -23.38
CA GLN A 27 9.59 -18.91 -23.73
C GLN A 27 9.98 -20.31 -23.23
N GLN A 28 9.33 -20.79 -22.17
CA GLN A 28 9.48 -22.14 -21.62
C GLN A 28 8.51 -23.15 -22.24
N GLY A 29 7.66 -22.73 -23.18
CA GLY A 29 6.62 -23.57 -23.78
C GLY A 29 5.39 -23.81 -22.89
N LEU A 30 5.18 -22.99 -21.85
CA LEU A 30 4.03 -23.04 -20.96
C LEU A 30 3.01 -21.97 -21.37
N PHE A 31 1.78 -22.39 -21.72
CA PHE A 31 0.76 -21.50 -22.29
C PHE A 31 -0.53 -21.38 -21.45
N ASP A 32 -0.58 -22.02 -20.27
CA ASP A 32 -1.79 -22.12 -19.44
C ASP A 32 -2.35 -20.73 -19.04
N ASP A 33 -1.47 -19.78 -18.76
CA ASP A 33 -1.86 -18.42 -18.37
C ASP A 33 -2.66 -17.71 -19.47
N ASN A 34 -2.38 -17.96 -20.75
CA ASN A 34 -3.10 -17.33 -21.85
C ASN A 34 -4.59 -17.72 -21.83
N HIS A 35 -4.87 -19.00 -21.56
CA HIS A 35 -6.24 -19.50 -21.49
C HIS A 35 -6.98 -19.00 -20.24
N VAL A 36 -6.28 -18.87 -19.11
CA VAL A 36 -6.84 -18.23 -17.91
C VAL A 36 -7.21 -16.77 -18.21
N MET A 37 -6.37 -16.05 -18.96
CA MET A 37 -6.66 -14.68 -19.37
C MET A 37 -7.92 -14.57 -20.25
N GLU A 38 -8.20 -15.53 -21.12
CA GLU A 38 -9.46 -15.58 -21.89
C GLU A 38 -10.72 -15.70 -21.00
N THR A 39 -10.57 -16.15 -19.76
CA THR A 39 -11.69 -16.25 -18.80
C THR A 39 -11.87 -14.96 -18.01
N ILE A 40 -10.77 -14.28 -17.67
CA ILE A 40 -10.80 -13.06 -16.82
C ILE A 40 -11.05 -11.80 -17.66
N LEU A 41 -10.42 -11.70 -18.84
CA LEU A 41 -10.45 -10.50 -19.69
C LEU A 41 -11.84 -10.11 -20.20
N PRO A 42 -12.79 -11.01 -20.55
CA PRO A 42 -14.13 -10.60 -20.97
C PRO A 42 -14.79 -9.70 -19.92
N THR A 43 -14.73 -10.10 -18.65
CA THR A 43 -15.32 -9.32 -17.55
C THR A 43 -14.64 -7.97 -17.43
N LEU A 44 -13.30 -7.92 -17.47
CA LEU A 44 -12.56 -6.66 -17.39
C LEU A 44 -12.92 -5.70 -18.53
N LEU A 45 -12.86 -6.19 -19.76
CA LEU A 45 -13.07 -5.39 -20.96
C LEU A 45 -14.52 -4.94 -21.09
N ASN A 46 -15.49 -5.75 -20.66
CA ASN A 46 -16.90 -5.38 -20.60
C ASN A 46 -17.14 -4.22 -19.64
N HIS A 47 -16.54 -4.25 -18.44
CA HIS A 47 -16.66 -3.14 -17.48
C HIS A 47 -15.94 -1.88 -17.97
N LEU A 48 -14.78 -2.04 -18.62
CA LEU A 48 -13.96 -0.92 -19.09
C LEU A 48 -14.58 -0.21 -20.30
N TYR A 49 -15.08 -0.98 -21.28
CA TYR A 49 -15.53 -0.46 -22.57
C TYR A 49 -17.05 -0.53 -22.80
N GLY A 50 -17.82 -1.08 -21.85
CA GLY A 50 -19.27 -1.22 -21.98
C GLY A 50 -19.69 -2.24 -23.03
N LEU A 51 -18.95 -3.34 -23.15
CA LEU A 51 -19.17 -4.40 -24.14
C LEU A 51 -19.90 -5.61 -23.53
N GLY A 52 -20.39 -6.50 -24.39
CA GLY A 52 -20.95 -7.81 -24.05
C GLY A 52 -20.09 -8.97 -24.56
N LEU A 53 -18.76 -8.89 -24.40
CA LEU A 53 -17.82 -9.91 -24.84
C LEU A 53 -18.08 -11.23 -24.12
N MET A 54 -18.18 -12.31 -24.89
CA MET A 54 -18.22 -13.68 -24.41
C MET A 54 -17.00 -14.44 -24.93
N ASN A 55 -16.51 -15.39 -24.15
CA ASN A 55 -15.47 -16.32 -24.60
C ASN A 55 -16.07 -17.29 -25.64
N LEU A 56 -15.58 -17.22 -26.87
CA LEU A 56 -16.10 -17.98 -28.00
C LEU A 56 -15.69 -19.46 -27.94
N ASN A 57 -14.60 -19.79 -27.25
CA ASN A 57 -14.16 -21.16 -27.02
C ASN A 57 -15.13 -21.96 -26.13
N ILE A 58 -15.91 -21.28 -25.28
CA ILE A 58 -16.97 -21.89 -24.45
C ILE A 58 -18.22 -22.22 -25.29
N VAL A 59 -18.55 -21.38 -26.26
CA VAL A 59 -19.74 -21.53 -27.12
C VAL A 59 -19.52 -22.61 -28.17
N LYS A 60 -18.28 -22.73 -28.69
CA LYS A 60 -17.87 -23.77 -29.62
C LYS A 60 -16.42 -24.14 -29.33
N HIS A 61 -16.17 -25.38 -28.91
CA HIS A 61 -14.81 -25.86 -28.69
C HIS A 61 -13.95 -25.64 -29.95
N ASN A 62 -12.75 -25.07 -29.76
CA ASN A 62 -11.82 -24.65 -30.81
C ASN A 62 -12.45 -23.62 -31.77
N HIS A 63 -13.02 -22.55 -31.22
CA HIS A 63 -13.52 -21.46 -32.05
C HIS A 63 -12.32 -20.83 -32.78
N PRO A 64 -12.35 -20.77 -34.12
CA PRO A 64 -11.18 -20.34 -34.86
C PRO A 64 -10.96 -18.84 -34.73
N ALA A 65 -9.68 -18.46 -34.74
CA ALA A 65 -9.15 -17.11 -34.96
C ALA A 65 -9.29 -16.08 -33.84
N ILE A 66 -10.46 -15.97 -33.19
CA ILE A 66 -10.76 -14.94 -32.18
C ILE A 66 -11.23 -15.56 -30.87
N ASP A 67 -10.71 -15.06 -29.75
CA ASP A 67 -11.02 -15.62 -28.42
C ASP A 67 -12.32 -15.06 -27.84
N LEU A 68 -12.54 -13.75 -27.97
CA LEU A 68 -13.69 -13.06 -27.38
C LEU A 68 -14.53 -12.35 -28.45
N GLY A 69 -15.85 -12.39 -28.33
CA GLY A 69 -16.76 -11.75 -29.28
C GLY A 69 -17.99 -11.12 -28.65
N ASP A 70 -18.36 -9.95 -29.16
CA ASP A 70 -19.65 -9.28 -28.97
C ASP A 70 -20.33 -9.20 -30.33
N SER A 71 -21.21 -10.16 -30.60
CA SER A 71 -21.91 -10.29 -31.88
C SER A 71 -22.93 -9.18 -32.12
N ILE A 72 -23.42 -8.52 -31.07
CA ILE A 72 -24.38 -7.43 -31.17
C ILE A 72 -23.68 -6.16 -31.66
N MET A 73 -22.49 -5.88 -31.11
CA MET A 73 -21.67 -4.73 -31.50
C MET A 73 -20.76 -5.02 -32.69
N GLY A 74 -20.66 -6.27 -33.15
CA GLY A 74 -19.77 -6.70 -34.24
C GLY A 74 -18.28 -6.57 -33.89
N LYS A 75 -17.93 -6.70 -32.61
CA LYS A 75 -16.58 -6.51 -32.06
C LYS A 75 -15.98 -7.83 -31.62
N ALA A 76 -14.70 -8.03 -31.89
CA ALA A 76 -13.96 -9.18 -31.39
C ALA A 76 -12.62 -8.78 -30.78
N VAL A 77 -12.14 -9.57 -29.83
CA VAL A 77 -10.84 -9.41 -29.21
C VAL A 77 -10.06 -10.70 -29.37
N GLN A 78 -8.88 -10.61 -29.98
CA GLN A 78 -7.89 -11.67 -29.96
C GLN A 78 -6.92 -11.39 -28.82
N VAL A 79 -6.86 -12.30 -27.86
CA VAL A 79 -5.88 -12.31 -26.78
C VAL A 79 -4.64 -13.06 -27.26
N THR A 80 -3.46 -12.49 -27.14
CA THR A 80 -2.24 -13.12 -27.67
C THR A 80 -1.00 -12.74 -26.90
N ALA A 81 -0.05 -13.67 -26.79
CA ALA A 81 1.30 -13.39 -26.32
C ALA A 81 2.27 -13.06 -27.50
N ASP A 82 1.81 -13.18 -28.74
CA ASP A 82 2.54 -12.89 -29.98
C ASP A 82 1.89 -11.68 -30.67
N GLY A 83 2.63 -10.58 -30.72
CA GLY A 83 2.27 -9.32 -31.35
C GLY A 83 2.83 -9.16 -32.77
N SER A 84 3.36 -10.22 -33.36
CA SER A 84 3.93 -10.19 -34.71
C SER A 84 2.87 -9.92 -35.79
N ARG A 85 3.32 -9.32 -36.90
CA ARG A 85 2.47 -9.06 -38.06
C ARG A 85 1.90 -10.37 -38.64
N SER A 86 2.70 -11.44 -38.68
CA SER A 86 2.27 -12.77 -39.12
C SER A 86 1.07 -13.24 -38.32
N LYS A 87 1.14 -13.19 -36.99
CA LYS A 87 0.03 -13.60 -36.12
C LYS A 87 -1.26 -12.82 -36.40
N MET A 88 -1.16 -11.51 -36.62
CA MET A 88 -2.31 -10.68 -36.96
C MET A 88 -2.90 -11.00 -38.33
N VAL A 89 -2.06 -11.22 -39.34
CA VAL A 89 -2.50 -11.64 -40.69
C VAL A 89 -3.20 -13.00 -40.63
N ASP A 90 -2.57 -13.99 -40.01
CA ASP A 90 -3.10 -15.35 -39.89
C ASP A 90 -4.46 -15.36 -39.17
N THR A 91 -4.62 -14.49 -38.16
CA THR A 91 -5.88 -14.31 -37.44
C THR A 91 -6.99 -13.80 -38.36
N LEU A 92 -6.72 -12.77 -39.17
CA LEU A 92 -7.73 -12.24 -40.10
C LEU A 92 -8.06 -13.23 -41.23
N GLU A 93 -7.06 -13.94 -41.76
CA GLU A 93 -7.30 -14.99 -42.76
C GLU A 93 -8.16 -16.13 -42.21
N MET A 94 -7.95 -16.51 -40.94
CA MET A 94 -8.79 -17.50 -40.27
C MET A 94 -10.21 -16.98 -39.99
N LEU A 95 -10.39 -15.70 -39.66
CA LEU A 95 -11.72 -15.07 -39.56
C LEU A 95 -12.50 -15.19 -40.88
N GLU A 96 -11.87 -14.85 -42.01
CA GLU A 96 -12.47 -14.92 -43.35
C GLU A 96 -12.77 -16.37 -43.76
N LYS A 97 -11.81 -17.27 -43.54
CA LYS A 97 -11.96 -18.70 -43.85
C LYS A 97 -13.15 -19.34 -43.13
N HIS A 98 -13.46 -18.86 -41.93
CA HIS A 98 -14.56 -19.36 -41.12
C HIS A 98 -15.82 -18.46 -41.18
N GLU A 99 -15.85 -17.50 -42.11
CA GLU A 99 -16.96 -16.57 -42.34
C GLU A 99 -17.35 -15.71 -41.12
N LEU A 100 -16.46 -15.62 -40.14
CA LEU A 100 -16.66 -14.84 -38.91
C LEU A 100 -16.55 -13.34 -39.18
N ASP A 101 -15.82 -12.97 -40.23
CA ASP A 101 -15.69 -11.61 -40.72
C ASP A 101 -17.04 -11.00 -41.15
N LYS A 102 -18.07 -11.81 -41.43
CA LYS A 102 -19.44 -11.33 -41.71
C LYS A 102 -20.08 -10.67 -40.49
N THR A 103 -19.65 -11.05 -39.29
CA THR A 103 -20.14 -10.52 -38.01
C THR A 103 -19.15 -9.56 -37.38
N TYR A 104 -17.87 -9.95 -37.35
CA TYR A 104 -16.83 -9.22 -36.65
C TYR A 104 -15.95 -8.43 -37.62
N LYS A 105 -16.20 -7.12 -37.71
CA LYS A 105 -15.40 -6.18 -38.52
C LYS A 105 -14.52 -5.26 -37.70
N ASP A 106 -14.75 -5.17 -36.38
CA ASP A 106 -13.94 -4.39 -35.45
C ASP A 106 -13.13 -5.31 -34.53
N ILE A 107 -11.83 -5.38 -34.78
CA ILE A 107 -10.93 -6.36 -34.19
C ILE A 107 -9.92 -5.66 -33.29
N THR A 108 -9.87 -6.05 -32.02
CA THR A 108 -8.82 -5.65 -31.09
C THR A 108 -7.84 -6.80 -30.90
N PHE A 109 -6.58 -6.60 -31.25
CA PHE A 109 -5.49 -7.48 -30.82
C PHE A 109 -4.99 -7.01 -29.46
N LEU A 110 -5.23 -7.80 -28.42
CA LEU A 110 -4.78 -7.55 -27.05
C LEU A 110 -3.54 -8.40 -26.75
N ILE A 111 -2.38 -7.75 -26.76
CA ILE A 111 -1.09 -8.36 -26.44
C ILE A 111 -0.91 -8.39 -24.92
N ILE A 112 -0.87 -9.59 -24.34
CA ILE A 112 -0.76 -9.81 -22.89
C ILE A 112 0.68 -10.11 -22.43
N SER A 113 1.63 -10.11 -23.35
CA SER A 113 3.06 -10.29 -23.10
C SER A 113 3.85 -9.00 -23.33
N ASN A 114 5.17 -9.07 -23.16
CA ASN A 114 6.10 -7.98 -23.45
C ASN A 114 6.45 -7.86 -24.94
N ASP A 115 5.78 -8.62 -25.83
CA ASP A 115 6.00 -8.51 -27.27
C ASP A 115 5.56 -7.12 -27.78
N PRO A 116 6.29 -6.49 -28.72
CA PRO A 116 6.05 -5.11 -29.06
C PRO A 116 4.75 -4.94 -29.84
N LYS A 117 4.02 -3.87 -29.50
CA LYS A 117 2.88 -3.43 -30.31
C LYS A 117 3.38 -2.92 -31.66
N ILE A 118 2.74 -3.37 -32.74
CA ILE A 118 2.95 -2.85 -34.08
C ILE A 118 1.72 -2.12 -34.60
N ASN A 119 1.90 -1.18 -35.53
CA ASN A 119 0.79 -0.63 -36.27
C ASN A 119 0.39 -1.62 -37.38
N PHE A 120 -0.87 -2.05 -37.37
CA PHE A 120 -1.41 -2.98 -38.35
C PHE A 120 -2.78 -2.52 -38.80
N GLN A 121 -3.01 -2.57 -40.12
CA GLN A 121 -4.24 -2.18 -40.77
C GLN A 121 -4.51 -3.15 -41.92
N ARG A 122 -5.79 -3.49 -42.14
CA ARG A 122 -6.25 -4.34 -43.23
C ARG A 122 -7.55 -3.75 -43.78
N GLN A 123 -7.62 -3.62 -45.10
CA GLN A 123 -8.83 -3.11 -45.75
C GLN A 123 -10.03 -3.98 -45.38
N GLY A 124 -11.15 -3.34 -45.05
CA GLY A 124 -12.38 -4.03 -44.64
C GLY A 124 -12.52 -4.26 -43.14
N TYR A 125 -11.51 -3.94 -42.34
CA TYR A 125 -11.53 -4.06 -40.88
C TYR A 125 -11.22 -2.74 -40.18
N SER A 126 -11.86 -2.52 -39.04
CA SER A 126 -11.40 -1.58 -38.01
C SER A 126 -10.47 -2.36 -37.09
N ILE A 127 -9.21 -1.93 -36.96
CA ILE A 127 -8.21 -2.67 -36.16
C ILE A 127 -7.63 -1.77 -35.07
N SER A 128 -7.64 -2.30 -33.85
CA SER A 128 -6.91 -1.75 -32.71
C SER A 128 -5.87 -2.75 -32.21
N VAL A 129 -4.68 -2.29 -31.85
CA VAL A 129 -3.64 -3.10 -31.19
C VAL A 129 -3.37 -2.49 -29.83
N LYS A 130 -3.66 -3.24 -28.77
CA LYS A 130 -3.53 -2.82 -27.38
C LYS A 130 -2.63 -3.79 -26.61
N ASN A 131 -2.01 -3.31 -25.55
CA ASN A 131 -1.36 -4.14 -24.54
C ASN A 131 -1.91 -3.83 -23.14
N LEU A 132 -1.46 -4.59 -22.13
CA LEU A 132 -1.88 -4.35 -20.74
C LEU A 132 -1.54 -2.94 -20.24
N GLY A 133 -0.49 -2.30 -20.77
CA GLY A 133 -0.18 -0.89 -20.48
C GLY A 133 -1.28 0.07 -20.96
N ASP A 134 -1.85 -0.18 -22.14
CA ASP A 134 -3.01 0.59 -22.62
C ASP A 134 -4.24 0.35 -21.77
N ILE A 135 -4.47 -0.89 -21.33
CA ILE A 135 -5.58 -1.22 -20.42
C ILE A 135 -5.43 -0.48 -19.09
N ALA A 136 -4.23 -0.49 -18.48
CA ALA A 136 -3.95 0.24 -17.25
C ALA A 136 -4.19 1.76 -17.43
N LYS A 137 -3.76 2.33 -18.56
CA LYS A 137 -4.00 3.73 -18.90
C LYS A 137 -5.50 4.02 -19.02
N ASP A 138 -6.24 3.20 -19.75
CA ASP A 138 -7.67 3.37 -19.97
C ASP A 138 -8.44 3.29 -18.64
N ILE A 139 -8.07 2.35 -17.75
CA ILE A 139 -8.61 2.26 -16.39
C ILE A 139 -8.31 3.55 -15.61
N GLY A 140 -7.07 4.05 -15.68
CA GLY A 140 -6.64 5.27 -15.01
C GLY A 140 -7.40 6.54 -15.42
N LEU A 141 -8.07 6.53 -16.58
CA LEU A 141 -8.88 7.65 -17.09
C LEU A 141 -10.35 7.61 -16.63
N LEU A 142 -10.79 6.55 -15.93
CA LEU A 142 -12.19 6.40 -15.52
C LEU A 142 -12.61 7.38 -14.41
N PRO A 143 -13.92 7.72 -14.31
CA PRO A 143 -14.46 8.38 -13.12
C PRO A 143 -14.20 7.56 -11.85
N PRO A 144 -14.05 8.20 -10.66
CA PRO A 144 -13.71 7.51 -9.41
C PRO A 144 -14.58 6.28 -9.11
N GLU A 145 -15.90 6.41 -9.25
CA GLU A 145 -16.86 5.32 -8.99
C GLU A 145 -16.60 4.07 -9.84
N LYS A 146 -16.24 4.26 -11.11
CA LYS A 146 -15.91 3.13 -12.02
C LYS A 146 -14.50 2.63 -11.80
N PHE A 147 -13.57 3.53 -11.49
CA PHE A 147 -12.18 3.17 -11.20
C PHE A 147 -12.11 2.19 -10.03
N ASP A 148 -12.78 2.49 -8.91
CA ASP A 148 -12.72 1.65 -7.71
C ASP A 148 -13.27 0.24 -7.95
N VAL A 149 -14.37 0.12 -8.71
CA VAL A 149 -14.96 -1.17 -9.08
C VAL A 149 -13.97 -2.00 -9.90
N ILE A 150 -13.36 -1.42 -10.93
CA ILE A 150 -12.44 -2.14 -11.81
C ILE A 150 -11.10 -2.41 -11.09
N TYR A 151 -10.61 -1.49 -10.27
CA TYR A 151 -9.42 -1.68 -9.47
C TYR A 151 -9.58 -2.89 -8.53
N ASN A 152 -10.67 -2.93 -7.76
CA ASN A 152 -10.95 -4.04 -6.85
C ASN A 152 -11.14 -5.36 -7.59
N PHE A 153 -11.75 -5.34 -8.78
CA PHE A 153 -11.83 -6.53 -9.64
C PHE A 153 -10.42 -7.02 -10.01
N CYS A 154 -9.57 -6.13 -10.54
CA CYS A 154 -8.20 -6.47 -10.94
C CYS A 154 -7.37 -6.95 -9.74
N GLU A 155 -7.47 -6.29 -8.59
CA GLU A 155 -6.77 -6.65 -7.37
C GLU A 155 -7.11 -8.07 -6.90
N ASN A 156 -8.38 -8.47 -7.02
CA ASN A 156 -8.82 -9.81 -6.67
C ASN A 156 -8.41 -10.86 -7.70
N GLN A 157 -8.65 -10.61 -9.00
CA GLN A 157 -8.38 -11.58 -10.06
C GLN A 157 -6.88 -11.78 -10.31
N PHE A 158 -6.08 -10.73 -10.16
CA PHE A 158 -4.63 -10.76 -10.40
C PHE A 158 -3.83 -10.68 -9.11
N ARG A 159 -4.43 -11.05 -7.97
CA ARG A 159 -3.86 -10.90 -6.62
C ARG A 159 -2.40 -11.31 -6.50
N TYR A 160 -2.02 -12.42 -7.12
CA TYR A 160 -0.65 -12.94 -7.12
C TYR A 160 0.40 -11.97 -7.69
N TYR A 161 -0.02 -11.09 -8.61
CA TYR A 161 0.86 -10.13 -9.28
C TYR A 161 0.89 -8.76 -8.58
N PHE A 162 -0.01 -8.51 -7.62
CA PHE A 162 0.01 -7.31 -6.77
C PHE A 162 1.04 -7.49 -5.64
N THR A 163 2.08 -6.66 -5.64
CA THR A 163 3.24 -6.77 -4.71
C THR A 163 2.89 -6.66 -3.24
N ASN A 164 1.74 -6.08 -2.90
CA ASN A 164 1.33 -5.82 -1.51
C ASN A 164 0.23 -6.77 -1.01
N ASN A 165 -0.24 -7.71 -1.83
CA ASN A 165 -1.47 -8.45 -1.56
C ASN A 165 -1.26 -9.91 -1.12
N THR A 166 0.00 -10.31 -0.93
CA THR A 166 0.39 -11.62 -0.39
C THR A 166 0.60 -11.60 1.14
N GLN A 167 0.59 -10.43 1.77
CA GLN A 167 0.71 -10.31 3.22
C GLN A 167 -0.67 -10.28 3.86
N SER A 168 -0.88 -11.11 4.88
CA SER A 168 -2.08 -11.03 5.71
C SER A 168 -2.16 -9.66 6.37
N PHE A 169 -3.35 -9.06 6.45
CA PHE A 169 -3.57 -7.86 7.27
C PHE A 169 -3.14 -8.07 8.74
N PHE A 170 -3.17 -9.31 9.22
CA PHE A 170 -2.72 -9.69 10.55
C PHE A 170 -1.24 -10.07 10.63
N GLN A 171 -0.51 -10.07 9.51
CA GLN A 171 0.93 -10.36 9.54
C GLN A 171 1.64 -9.22 10.30
N PRO A 172 2.41 -9.54 11.36
CA PRO A 172 3.19 -8.53 12.06
C PRO A 172 4.17 -7.88 11.09
N LYS A 173 4.02 -6.58 10.85
CA LYS A 173 4.94 -5.80 10.05
C LYS A 173 5.99 -5.23 11.00
N VAL A 174 7.18 -5.83 11.00
CA VAL A 174 8.33 -5.25 11.71
C VAL A 174 9.04 -4.32 10.74
N LEU A 175 9.06 -3.04 11.04
CA LEU A 175 9.83 -2.08 10.27
C LEU A 175 11.34 -2.29 10.49
N PRO A 176 12.15 -2.18 9.42
CA PRO A 176 13.58 -1.94 9.60
C PRO A 176 13.77 -0.75 10.55
N SER A 177 14.62 -0.93 11.56
CA SER A 177 14.88 0.06 12.59
C SER A 177 16.38 0.17 12.84
N LYS A 178 16.82 1.28 13.44
CA LYS A 178 18.23 1.48 13.80
C LYS A 178 18.36 1.79 15.27
N ASP A 179 19.35 1.16 15.90
CA ASP A 179 19.64 1.34 17.31
C ASP A 179 20.25 2.73 17.61
N PRO A 180 20.13 3.22 18.85
CA PRO A 180 20.88 4.40 19.30
C PRO A 180 22.39 4.19 19.27
N ASN A 181 23.14 5.29 19.27
CA ASN A 181 24.60 5.25 19.33
C ASN A 181 25.10 4.47 20.55
N ILE A 182 26.35 3.99 20.49
CA ILE A 182 26.99 3.31 21.61
C ILE A 182 27.13 4.27 22.80
N ASP A 183 27.55 5.50 22.53
CA ASP A 183 27.55 6.60 23.50
C ASP A 183 26.20 7.33 23.44
N ILE A 184 25.52 7.41 24.57
CA ILE A 184 24.25 8.14 24.75
C ILE A 184 24.38 9.23 25.82
N SER A 185 25.59 9.76 26.01
CA SER A 185 25.90 10.72 27.07
C SER A 185 25.11 12.02 26.96
N ASN A 186 24.77 12.49 25.76
CA ASN A 186 23.97 13.72 25.64
C ASN A 186 22.51 13.48 26.02
N TYR A 187 21.94 12.35 25.61
CA TYR A 187 20.62 11.89 26.03
C TYR A 187 20.52 11.78 27.55
N MET A 188 21.55 11.22 28.20
CA MET A 188 21.61 11.15 29.67
C MET A 188 21.58 12.54 30.29
N LYS A 189 22.42 13.47 29.79
CA LYS A 189 22.46 14.87 30.27
C LYS A 189 21.12 15.59 30.09
N SER A 190 20.50 15.44 28.92
CA SER A 190 19.18 16.04 28.62
C SER A 190 18.06 15.54 29.50
N ASN A 191 18.25 14.38 30.11
CA ASN A 191 17.31 13.79 31.04
C ASN A 191 17.69 14.02 32.51
N GLY A 192 18.62 14.95 32.77
CA GLY A 192 19.00 15.34 34.12
C GLY A 192 19.86 14.30 34.85
N PHE A 193 20.30 13.23 34.17
CA PHE A 193 21.33 12.36 34.72
C PHE A 193 22.65 13.12 34.63
N THR A 194 23.21 13.53 35.77
CA THR A 194 24.52 14.20 35.87
C THR A 194 25.55 13.25 36.49
N GLN A 195 26.80 13.32 36.03
CA GLN A 195 27.88 12.43 36.51
C GLN A 195 28.20 12.66 38.00
N PRO A 196 28.52 11.59 38.78
CA PRO A 196 28.44 10.18 38.39
C PRO A 196 26.99 9.72 38.26
N TYR A 197 26.60 9.14 37.12
CA TYR A 197 25.21 8.75 36.89
C TYR A 197 24.79 7.65 37.88
N ASN A 198 23.65 7.84 38.55
CA ASN A 198 23.03 6.81 39.39
C ASN A 198 22.48 5.63 38.58
N VAL A 199 22.42 5.77 37.25
CA VAL A 199 21.90 4.78 36.30
C VAL A 199 22.97 4.49 35.25
N SER A 200 23.18 3.20 34.96
CA SER A 200 24.15 2.76 33.94
C SER A 200 23.75 3.24 32.54
N ILE A 201 24.72 3.77 31.79
CA ILE A 201 24.57 4.11 30.37
C ILE A 201 24.09 2.89 29.57
N VAL A 202 24.59 1.70 29.91
CA VAL A 202 24.21 0.44 29.23
C VAL A 202 22.73 0.13 29.45
N ASP A 203 22.23 0.27 30.68
CA ASP A 203 20.82 -0.01 31.00
C ASP A 203 19.88 0.98 30.32
N MET A 204 20.25 2.26 30.29
CA MET A 204 19.48 3.28 29.58
C MET A 204 19.44 2.99 28.08
N ARG A 205 20.58 2.64 27.48
CA ARG A 205 20.67 2.30 26.06
C ARG A 205 19.82 1.06 25.73
N ASN A 206 19.87 0.04 26.57
CA ASN A 206 19.05 -1.17 26.40
C ASN A 206 17.56 -0.86 26.44
N GLY A 207 17.13 0.07 27.31
CA GLY A 207 15.74 0.49 27.35
C GLY A 207 15.30 1.27 26.10
N LEU A 208 16.16 2.10 25.53
CA LEU A 208 15.91 2.76 24.25
C LEU A 208 15.78 1.74 23.09
N ILE A 209 16.61 0.70 23.08
CA ILE A 209 16.51 -0.40 22.11
C ILE A 209 15.17 -1.13 22.26
N LEU A 210 14.76 -1.44 23.48
CA LEU A 210 13.48 -2.13 23.71
C LEU A 210 12.28 -1.27 23.28
N LEU A 211 12.35 0.05 23.50
CA LEU A 211 11.34 0.98 23.00
C LEU A 211 11.31 0.99 21.47
N LYS A 212 12.47 1.10 20.82
CA LYS A 212 12.59 1.04 19.36
C LYS A 212 12.01 -0.27 18.80
N ASP A 213 12.36 -1.41 19.38
CA ASP A 213 11.84 -2.72 18.97
C ASP A 213 10.31 -2.75 19.09
N THR A 214 9.78 -2.24 20.19
CA THR A 214 8.33 -2.11 20.40
C THR A 214 7.68 -1.24 19.32
N LEU A 215 8.22 -0.04 19.04
CA LEU A 215 7.70 0.87 18.02
C LEU A 215 7.75 0.24 16.61
N SER A 216 8.82 -0.48 16.29
CA SER A 216 9.00 -1.10 14.98
C SER A 216 7.98 -2.20 14.69
N GLY A 217 7.41 -2.82 15.72
CA GLY A 217 6.35 -3.82 15.60
C GLY A 217 4.93 -3.24 15.57
N LEU A 218 4.75 -1.93 15.76
CA LEU A 218 3.43 -1.29 15.68
C LEU A 218 2.98 -1.13 14.22
N ASN A 219 1.69 -0.88 14.01
CA ASN A 219 1.20 -0.43 12.70
C ASN A 219 1.41 1.09 12.51
N ASP A 220 1.17 1.57 11.30
CA ASP A 220 1.41 2.98 10.92
C ASP A 220 0.55 3.94 11.75
N ASP A 221 -0.75 3.65 11.94
CA ASP A 221 -1.67 4.51 12.69
C ASP A 221 -1.30 4.60 14.18
N GLN A 222 -0.82 3.50 14.76
CA GLN A 222 -0.34 3.46 16.13
C GLN A 222 0.90 4.36 16.33
N ARG A 223 1.88 4.31 15.42
CA ARG A 223 3.05 5.22 15.49
C ARG A 223 2.66 6.68 15.28
N TRP A 224 1.73 6.96 14.36
CA TRP A 224 1.23 8.33 14.15
C TRP A 224 0.43 8.87 15.34
N PHE A 225 -0.31 8.02 16.06
CA PHE A 225 -0.95 8.39 17.32
C PHE A 225 0.10 8.83 18.36
N ILE A 226 1.12 8.00 18.58
CA ILE A 226 2.23 8.29 19.49
C ILE A 226 2.93 9.60 19.09
N HIS A 227 3.24 9.76 17.80
CA HIS A 227 3.87 10.95 17.26
C HIS A 227 3.03 12.21 17.52
N LYS A 228 1.72 12.19 17.24
CA LYS A 228 0.84 13.36 17.46
C LYS A 228 0.82 13.78 18.93
N LEU A 229 0.77 12.81 19.84
CA LEU A 229 0.79 13.04 21.28
C LEU A 229 2.13 13.62 21.74
N MET A 230 3.26 13.01 21.35
CA MET A 230 4.60 13.52 21.67
C MET A 230 4.85 14.91 21.08
N ASN A 231 4.35 15.18 19.87
CA ASN A 231 4.45 16.50 19.24
C ASN A 231 3.73 17.56 20.08
N TYR A 232 2.56 17.24 20.65
CA TYR A 232 1.91 18.14 21.59
C TYR A 232 2.78 18.37 22.82
N ALA A 233 3.25 17.29 23.42
CA ALA A 233 4.07 17.35 24.62
C ALA A 233 5.30 18.25 24.42
N ILE A 234 6.05 18.09 23.32
CA ILE A 234 7.26 18.86 23.02
C ILE A 234 7.00 20.36 22.76
N ASN A 235 5.91 20.69 22.07
CA ASN A 235 5.67 22.06 21.58
C ASN A 235 4.85 22.93 22.53
N TYR A 236 3.96 22.34 23.32
CA TYR A 236 2.96 23.10 24.08
C TYR A 236 3.07 22.95 25.60
N LYS A 237 3.92 22.03 26.11
CA LYS A 237 4.18 21.98 27.55
C LYS A 237 5.29 22.95 27.93
N GLU A 238 4.96 23.89 28.81
CA GLU A 238 5.92 24.83 29.41
C GLU A 238 6.67 24.21 30.60
N ASP A 239 6.11 23.19 31.23
CA ASP A 239 6.76 22.47 32.33
C ASP A 239 7.94 21.62 31.81
N LYS A 240 9.13 21.82 32.39
CA LYS A 240 10.33 20.99 32.13
C LYS A 240 10.15 19.51 32.45
N TRP A 241 9.07 19.15 33.15
CA TRP A 241 8.80 17.80 33.63
C TRP A 241 7.94 17.08 32.59
N PHE A 242 8.55 16.77 31.44
CA PHE A 242 7.94 15.96 30.37
C PHE A 242 7.63 14.52 30.82
N GLU A 243 7.94 14.16 32.07
CA GLU A 243 7.76 12.87 32.74
C GLU A 243 6.44 12.15 32.44
N TYR A 244 5.37 12.90 32.16
CA TYR A 244 4.06 12.33 31.90
C TYR A 244 3.75 12.08 30.42
N CYS A 245 4.51 12.67 29.46
CA CYS A 245 4.30 12.61 28.01
C CYS A 245 2.80 12.47 27.64
N ILE A 246 2.05 13.57 27.70
CA ILE A 246 0.58 13.57 27.50
C ILE A 246 0.16 14.58 26.45
N ALA A 247 -1.04 14.39 25.90
CA ALA A 247 -1.78 15.38 25.11
C ALA A 247 -3.28 15.38 25.47
N PRO A 248 -3.95 16.55 25.47
CA PRO A 248 -5.38 16.65 25.67
C PRO A 248 -6.16 15.79 24.65
N TYR A 249 -7.24 15.17 25.10
CA TYR A 249 -8.16 14.44 24.23
C TYR A 249 -8.63 15.31 23.05
N SER A 250 -9.00 16.56 23.35
CA SER A 250 -9.47 17.54 22.37
C SER A 250 -8.45 17.80 21.25
N TYR A 251 -7.15 17.85 21.58
CA TYR A 251 -6.08 18.00 20.59
C TYR A 251 -5.96 16.74 19.71
N MET A 252 -6.07 15.56 20.33
CA MET A 252 -5.93 14.28 19.63
C MET A 252 -7.05 14.05 18.61
N VAL A 253 -8.28 14.49 18.89
CA VAL A 253 -9.43 14.31 17.98
C VAL A 253 -9.73 15.53 17.10
N SER A 254 -9.08 16.67 17.34
CA SER A 254 -9.29 17.88 16.53
C SER A 254 -8.99 17.62 15.05
N GLY A 255 -9.92 18.04 14.19
CA GLY A 255 -9.83 17.93 12.72
C GLY A 255 -10.26 16.58 12.13
N LEU A 256 -10.64 15.59 12.95
CA LEU A 256 -11.09 14.30 12.44
C LEU A 256 -12.49 14.37 11.81
N GLN A 257 -12.64 13.72 10.67
CA GLN A 257 -13.93 13.48 10.00
C GLN A 257 -14.70 12.33 10.68
N PRO A 258 -16.03 12.26 10.56
CA PRO A 258 -16.86 11.23 11.23
C PRO A 258 -16.39 9.80 11.01
N ASN A 259 -15.93 9.44 9.81
CA ASN A 259 -15.41 8.11 9.48
C ASN A 259 -14.03 7.81 10.12
N GLN A 260 -13.27 8.83 10.54
CA GLN A 260 -11.95 8.67 11.16
C GLN A 260 -12.02 8.43 12.67
N TYR A 261 -13.14 8.78 13.32
CA TYR A 261 -13.34 8.53 14.76
C TYR A 261 -13.27 7.06 15.13
N PHE A 262 -13.80 6.18 14.27
CA PHE A 262 -13.72 4.74 14.49
C PHE A 262 -12.26 4.27 14.53
N MET A 263 -11.46 4.69 13.54
CA MET A 263 -10.04 4.33 13.46
C MET A 263 -9.24 4.90 14.62
N PHE A 264 -9.48 6.17 14.99
CA PHE A 264 -8.87 6.77 16.17
C PHE A 264 -9.13 5.94 17.43
N LYS A 265 -10.41 5.60 17.67
CA LYS A 265 -10.83 4.85 18.85
C LYS A 265 -10.20 3.46 18.89
N THR A 266 -10.24 2.72 17.80
CA THR A 266 -9.64 1.38 17.74
C THR A 266 -8.12 1.41 17.91
N THR A 267 -7.45 2.42 17.36
CA THR A 267 -6.00 2.61 17.50
C THR A 267 -5.63 2.93 18.95
N ALA A 268 -6.33 3.87 19.58
CA ALA A 268 -6.12 4.23 20.99
C ALA A 268 -6.32 3.02 21.91
N GLN A 269 -7.46 2.33 21.78
CA GLN A 269 -7.78 1.13 22.58
C GLN A 269 -6.75 0.02 22.40
N SER A 270 -6.22 -0.16 21.19
CA SER A 270 -5.15 -1.11 20.92
C SER A 270 -3.86 -0.76 21.68
N LEU A 271 -3.42 0.51 21.62
CA LEU A 271 -2.25 0.97 22.36
C LEU A 271 -2.42 0.90 23.88
N GLU A 272 -3.63 1.13 24.38
CA GLU A 272 -3.97 0.95 25.80
C GLU A 272 -3.90 -0.53 26.22
N ALA A 273 -4.43 -1.44 25.41
CA ALA A 273 -4.33 -2.88 25.66
C ALA A 273 -2.87 -3.37 25.64
N MET A 274 -2.02 -2.73 24.84
CA MET A 274 -0.57 -2.97 24.80
C MET A 274 0.19 -2.30 25.95
N LYS A 275 -0.49 -1.51 26.81
CA LYS A 275 0.10 -0.72 27.90
C LYS A 275 1.13 0.32 27.45
N ILE A 276 1.01 0.79 26.21
CA ILE A 276 1.87 1.83 25.63
C ILE A 276 1.26 3.21 25.88
N ALA A 277 -0.06 3.30 25.74
CA ALA A 277 -0.84 4.51 26.02
C ALA A 277 -1.81 4.26 27.19
N TYR A 278 -2.30 5.35 27.78
CA TYR A 278 -3.40 5.33 28.73
C TYR A 278 -4.27 6.56 28.53
N TYR A 279 -5.56 6.44 28.82
CA TYR A 279 -6.51 7.55 28.83
C TYR A 279 -6.90 7.89 30.27
N GLU A 280 -6.81 9.16 30.62
CA GLU A 280 -7.33 9.71 31.88
C GLU A 280 -8.49 10.65 31.55
N ASN A 281 -9.66 10.33 32.10
CA ASN A 281 -10.87 11.12 31.89
C ASN A 281 -11.22 12.00 33.10
N GLU A 282 -10.66 11.70 34.27
CA GLU A 282 -10.89 12.45 35.48
C GLU A 282 -9.81 13.53 35.68
N PRO A 283 -10.16 14.70 36.23
CA PRO A 283 -9.19 15.68 36.65
C PRO A 283 -8.16 15.08 37.60
N THR A 284 -6.89 15.26 37.29
CA THR A 284 -5.77 14.93 38.19
C THR A 284 -5.39 16.16 39.01
N TRP A 285 -4.52 15.99 40.00
CA TRP A 285 -3.96 17.12 40.75
C TRP A 285 -3.19 18.12 39.87
N LYS A 286 -2.75 17.71 38.67
CA LYS A 286 -1.94 18.51 37.75
C LYS A 286 -2.68 18.98 36.50
N PHE A 287 -3.62 18.18 35.99
CA PHE A 287 -4.35 18.45 34.75
C PHE A 287 -5.85 18.35 35.00
N ASP A 288 -6.58 19.40 34.65
CA ASP A 288 -8.03 19.54 34.83
C ASP A 288 -8.85 19.19 33.58
N PHE A 289 -8.19 18.61 32.57
CA PHE A 289 -8.80 18.19 31.31
C PHE A 289 -8.51 16.70 31.02
N PRO A 290 -9.39 16.00 30.27
CA PRO A 290 -9.12 14.64 29.82
C PRO A 290 -7.92 14.57 28.87
N PHE A 291 -7.05 13.58 29.04
CA PHE A 291 -5.82 13.45 28.25
C PHE A 291 -5.46 12.00 27.95
N PHE A 292 -4.69 11.82 26.88
CA PHE A 292 -3.94 10.60 26.66
C PHE A 292 -2.51 10.79 27.13
N GLY A 293 -1.94 9.78 27.78
CA GLY A 293 -0.52 9.73 28.12
C GLY A 293 0.17 8.52 27.51
N LEU A 294 1.49 8.63 27.35
CA LEU A 294 2.36 7.53 26.94
C LEU A 294 3.21 7.07 28.11
N SER A 295 3.38 5.76 28.25
CA SER A 295 4.25 5.17 29.26
C SER A 295 5.01 4.00 28.70
N PHE A 296 6.33 4.05 28.83
CA PHE A 296 7.20 2.90 28.56
C PHE A 296 8.28 2.85 29.62
N ARG A 297 8.23 1.84 30.49
CA ARG A 297 9.15 1.65 31.61
C ARG A 297 9.86 0.31 31.47
N THR A 298 11.12 0.25 31.89
CA THR A 298 11.95 -0.96 31.82
C THR A 298 12.40 -1.35 33.24
N GLN A 299 13.57 -1.97 33.37
CA GLN A 299 14.22 -2.21 34.66
C GLN A 299 14.68 -0.93 35.39
N ILE A 300 14.70 0.22 34.70
CA ILE A 300 14.95 1.51 35.34
C ILE A 300 13.63 1.98 35.94
N GLU A 301 13.49 1.78 37.24
CA GLU A 301 12.28 2.12 37.99
C GLU A 301 11.92 3.60 37.83
N GLU A 302 10.62 3.89 37.72
CA GLU A 302 10.04 5.24 37.55
C GLU A 302 10.42 6.00 36.26
N TYR A 303 11.36 5.52 35.44
CA TYR A 303 11.77 6.21 34.22
C TYR A 303 10.86 5.89 33.02
N ASN A 304 10.26 6.92 32.44
CA ASN A 304 9.45 6.83 31.24
C ASN A 304 10.24 7.22 29.99
N PHE A 305 10.52 6.25 29.11
CA PHE A 305 11.35 6.48 27.92
C PHE A 305 10.72 7.44 26.91
N PHE A 306 9.39 7.49 26.78
CA PHE A 306 8.72 8.46 25.91
C PHE A 306 8.97 9.90 26.38
N SER A 307 8.86 10.11 27.69
CA SER A 307 9.16 11.39 28.32
C SER A 307 10.61 11.79 28.10
N GLY A 308 11.53 10.84 28.23
CA GLY A 308 12.94 11.14 28.02
C GLY A 308 13.33 11.44 26.57
N LEU A 309 12.64 10.83 25.60
CA LEU A 309 12.73 11.23 24.20
C LEU A 309 12.20 12.66 23.98
N CYS A 310 11.08 13.04 24.61
CA CYS A 310 10.58 14.41 24.54
C CYS A 310 11.60 15.42 25.08
N CYS A 311 12.21 15.16 26.24
CA CYS A 311 13.28 16.00 26.80
C CYS A 311 14.44 16.16 25.82
N PHE A 312 14.96 15.04 25.32
CA PHE A 312 16.10 15.04 24.39
C PHE A 312 15.81 15.81 23.09
N ILE A 313 14.65 15.56 22.46
CA ILE A 313 14.26 16.25 21.22
C ILE A 313 14.06 17.75 21.46
N HIS A 314 13.41 18.11 22.57
CA HIS A 314 13.17 19.51 22.94
C HIS A 314 14.48 20.26 23.15
N GLU A 315 15.44 19.68 23.89
CA GLU A 315 16.76 20.30 24.10
C GLU A 315 17.59 20.41 22.82
N LYS A 316 17.51 19.41 21.93
CA LYS A 316 18.16 19.44 20.61
C LYS A 316 17.60 20.55 19.71
N GLY A 317 16.34 20.95 19.90
CA GLY A 317 15.64 21.92 19.06
C GLY A 317 15.34 21.44 17.64
N ASP A 318 15.37 20.13 17.39
CA ASP A 318 15.14 19.52 16.07
C ASP A 318 13.89 18.64 16.08
N LEU A 319 12.74 19.22 15.72
CA LEU A 319 11.47 18.49 15.60
C LEU A 319 11.49 17.41 14.50
N GLY A 320 12.42 17.48 13.54
CA GLY A 320 12.61 16.44 12.53
C GLY A 320 12.98 15.09 13.15
N LEU A 321 13.66 15.11 14.31
CA LEU A 321 14.00 13.91 15.07
C LEU A 321 12.75 13.16 15.55
N LEU A 322 11.66 13.84 15.88
CA LEU A 322 10.45 13.16 16.36
C LEU A 322 9.89 12.21 15.30
N LYS A 323 9.81 12.67 14.05
CA LYS A 323 9.35 11.83 12.95
C LYS A 323 10.33 10.68 12.69
N LYS A 324 11.63 10.97 12.66
CA LYS A 324 12.68 9.96 12.43
C LYS A 324 12.65 8.84 13.50
N ILE A 325 12.52 9.22 14.78
CA ILE A 325 12.51 8.27 15.91
C ILE A 325 11.19 7.50 15.96
N ILE A 326 10.04 8.18 15.86
CA ILE A 326 8.74 7.56 16.12
C ILE A 326 8.13 6.91 14.89
N ILE A 327 8.27 7.49 13.69
CA ILE A 327 7.66 6.95 12.47
C ILE A 327 8.62 5.99 11.78
N ASP A 328 9.88 6.39 11.62
CA ASP A 328 10.89 5.62 10.89
C ASP A 328 11.65 4.62 11.79
N CYS A 329 11.41 4.65 13.11
CA CYS A 329 12.07 3.79 14.09
C CYS A 329 13.62 3.86 14.02
N ASP A 330 14.15 5.03 13.66
CA ASP A 330 15.58 5.28 13.52
C ASP A 330 16.10 6.09 14.70
N PHE A 331 16.72 5.40 15.65
CA PHE A 331 17.27 5.99 16.87
C PHE A 331 18.73 6.43 16.69
N SER A 332 19.28 6.41 15.46
CA SER A 332 20.72 6.62 15.20
C SER A 332 21.26 7.97 15.66
N ASP A 333 20.40 8.97 15.87
CA ASP A 333 20.81 10.32 16.25
C ASP A 333 20.73 10.57 17.76
N ILE A 334 20.34 9.56 18.53
CA ILE A 334 20.40 9.60 19.99
C ILE A 334 21.84 9.31 20.39
N ASN A 335 22.48 10.30 21.01
CA ASN A 335 23.89 10.29 21.42
C ASN A 335 24.08 10.85 22.83
#